data_AF-A0A967BQS3-F1
#
_entry.id   AF-A0A967BQS3-F1
#
_cell.length_a   1.000
_cell.length_b   1.000
_cell.length_c   1.000
_cell.angle_alpha   90.00
_cell.angle_beta   90.00
_cell.angle_gamma   90.00
#
_symmetry.space_group_name_H-M   'P 1'
#
loop_
_entity.id
_entity.type
_entity.pdbx_description
1 polymer ?
#
loop_
_entity_poly.entity_id
_entity_poly.type
_entity_poly.pdbx_seq_one_letter_code
_entity_poly.pdbx_strand_id
1 'polypeptide(L)' 'GYDESLPSMTSLGVKEIIPYIEGEMPLEDCLEILKRNTRRYAKRQMTWLKRYDNVRWLTPK' A
#
# COMPACT_ATOMS: atom_id res chain seq x y z
N GLY A 1 -7.92 -9.71 20.95
CA GLY A 1 -7.11 -9.02 19.93
C GLY A 1 -7.68 -9.36 18.57
N TYR A 2 -7.62 -8.44 17.61
CA TYR A 2 -7.98 -8.75 16.22
C TYR A 2 -6.91 -9.65 15.61
N ASP A 3 -7.32 -10.64 14.83
CA ASP A 3 -6.43 -11.59 14.18
C ASP A 3 -5.69 -10.92 13.00
N GLU A 4 -4.37 -11.10 12.93
CA GLU A 4 -3.50 -10.51 11.90
C GLU A 4 -3.75 -11.08 10.50
N SER A 5 -4.41 -12.23 10.39
CA SER A 5 -4.79 -12.84 9.10
C SER A 5 -6.03 -12.18 8.47
N LEU A 6 -6.68 -11.25 9.16
CA LEU A 6 -7.85 -10.56 8.61
C LEU A 6 -7.46 -9.78 7.34
N PRO A 7 -8.28 -9.80 6.28
CA PRO A 7 -8.01 -9.05 5.04
C PRO A 7 -7.72 -7.57 5.29
N SER A 8 -8.38 -6.97 6.29
CA SER A 8 -8.17 -5.58 6.71
C SER A 8 -6.75 -5.31 7.23
N MET A 9 -6.12 -6.28 7.89
CA MET A 9 -4.74 -6.18 8.39
C MET A 9 -3.70 -6.28 7.26
N THR A 10 -4.08 -6.87 6.12
CA THR A 10 -3.24 -6.93 4.92
C THR A 10 -3.26 -5.66 4.05
N SER A 11 -4.05 -4.66 4.48
CA SER A 11 -4.14 -3.38 3.76
C SER A 11 -2.80 -2.65 3.72
N LEU A 12 -2.58 -1.91 2.62
CA LEU A 12 -1.39 -1.07 2.45
C LEU A 12 -1.38 0.01 3.53
N GLY A 13 -0.33 0.06 4.33
CA GLY A 13 -0.23 0.92 5.52
C GLY A 13 -0.22 0.11 6.81
N VAL A 14 -1.22 -0.77 7.02
CA VAL A 14 -1.36 -1.52 8.29
C VAL A 14 -0.25 -2.55 8.43
N LYS A 15 -0.04 -3.37 7.40
CA LYS A 15 1.03 -4.39 7.41
C LYS A 15 2.45 -3.83 7.50
N GLU A 16 2.66 -2.60 7.04
CA GLU A 16 3.98 -1.96 7.09
C GLU A 16 4.27 -1.36 8.47
N ILE A 17 3.25 -1.05 9.26
CA ILE A 17 3.39 -0.44 10.59
C ILE A 17 3.38 -1.47 11.72
N ILE A 18 2.77 -2.65 11.51
CA ILE A 18 2.75 -3.75 12.51
C ILE A 18 4.14 -4.04 13.11
N PRO A 19 5.22 -4.20 12.32
CA PRO A 19 6.55 -4.50 12.89
C PRO A 19 7.10 -3.40 13.81
N TYR A 20 6.68 -2.14 13.61
CA TYR A 20 7.04 -1.06 14.52
C TYR A 20 6.28 -1.15 15.85
N ILE A 21 5.00 -1.52 15.80
CA ILE A 21 4.16 -1.70 17.00
C ILE A 21 4.68 -2.88 17.85
N GLU A 22 5.19 -3.92 17.20
CA GLU A 22 5.78 -5.10 17.85
C GLU A 22 7.22 -4.88 18.33
N GLY A 23 7.84 -3.74 17.97
CA GLY A 23 9.22 -3.42 18.34
C GLY A 23 10.28 -4.16 17.52
N GLU A 24 9.89 -4.78 16.41
CA GLU A 24 10.77 -5.56 15.53
C GLU A 24 11.54 -4.70 14.51
N MET A 25 11.01 -3.51 14.18
CA MET A 25 11.58 -2.62 13.16
C MET A 25 11.45 -1.14 13.54
N PRO A 26 12.48 -0.30 13.27
CA PRO A 26 12.36 1.15 13.41
C PRO A 26 11.26 1.74 12.51
N LEU A 27 10.59 2.79 13.00
CA LEU A 27 9.54 3.48 12.27
C LEU A 27 10.01 3.98 10.89
N GLU A 28 11.25 4.46 10.80
CA GLU A 28 11.83 5.00 9.56
C GLU A 28 11.90 3.93 8.46
N ASP A 29 12.30 2.71 8.81
CA ASP A 29 12.36 1.58 7.88
C ASP A 29 10.96 1.15 7.42
N CYS A 30 10.00 1.09 8.35
CA CYS A 30 8.60 0.87 8.05
C CYS A 30 8.05 1.91 7.06
N LEU A 31 8.38 3.19 7.25
CA LEU A 31 7.95 4.28 6.37
C LEU A 31 8.57 4.16 4.96
N GLU A 32 9.84 3.77 4.85
CA GLU A 32 10.47 3.55 3.54
C GLU A 32 9.84 2.37 2.78
N ILE A 33 9.52 1.28 3.49
CA ILE A 33 8.78 0.15 2.92
C ILE A 33 7.39 0.60 2.46
N LEU A 34 6.68 1.37 3.27
CA LEU A 34 5.36 1.90 2.94
C LEU A 34 5.39 2.78 1.68
N LYS A 35 6.31 3.74 1.60
CA LYS A 35 6.49 4.60 0.41
C LYS A 35 6.76 3.76 -0.85
N ARG A 36 7.66 2.78 -0.75
CA ARG A 36 7.99 1.88 -1.86
C ARG A 36 6.77 1.08 -2.32
N ASN A 37 6.04 0.48 -1.38
CA ASN A 37 4.89 -0.35 -1.70
C ASN A 37 3.71 0.47 -2.26
N THR A 38 3.53 1.70 -1.78
CA THR A 38 2.57 2.67 -2.33
C THR A 38 2.87 3.00 -3.79
N ARG A 39 4.13 3.31 -4.14
CA ARG A 39 4.53 3.53 -5.54
C ARG A 39 4.28 2.30 -6.42
N ARG A 40 4.60 1.10 -5.92
CA ARG A 40 4.33 -0.16 -6.64
C ARG A 40 2.84 -0.40 -6.85
N TYR A 41 2.02 -0.10 -5.84
CA TYR A 41 0.57 -0.23 -5.94
C TYR A 41 -0.02 0.75 -6.96
N ALA A 42 0.37 2.03 -6.91
CA ALA A 42 -0.02 3.03 -7.91
C ALA A 42 0.40 2.60 -9.33
N LYS A 43 1.61 2.08 -9.52
CA LYS A 43 2.06 1.53 -10.81
C LYS A 43 1.15 0.38 -11.29
N ARG A 44 0.79 -0.56 -10.40
CA ARG A 44 -0.14 -1.64 -10.74
C ARG A 44 -1.52 -1.11 -11.13
N GLN A 45 -2.06 -0.14 -10.38
CA GLN A 45 -3.33 0.50 -10.71
C GLN A 45 -3.27 1.11 -12.11
N MET A 46 -2.20 1.84 -12.45
CA MET A 46 -1.99 2.39 -13.78
C MET A 46 -1.89 1.31 -14.87
N THR A 47 -1.18 0.21 -14.61
CA THR A 47 -1.12 -0.93 -15.55
C THR A 47 -2.50 -1.55 -15.78
N TRP A 48 -3.31 -1.70 -14.74
CA TRP A 48 -4.69 -2.18 -14.87
C TRP A 48 -5.56 -1.20 -15.65
N LEU A 49 -5.52 0.08 -15.32
CA LEU A 49 -6.31 1.12 -16.00
C LEU A 49 -5.97 1.23 -17.50
N LYS A 50 -4.71 1.06 -17.87
CA LYS A 50 -4.27 1.06 -19.29
C LYS A 50 -4.84 -0.09 -20.13
N ARG A 51 -5.39 -1.14 -19.52
CA ARG A 51 -6.02 -2.26 -20.24
C ARG A 51 -7.45 -1.99 -20.67
N TYR A 52 -8.04 -0.88 -20.23
CA TYR A 52 -9.41 -0.50 -20.54
C TYR A 52 -9.41 0.59 -21.61
N ASP A 53 -10.01 0.30 -22.76
CA ASP A 53 -10.05 1.22 -23.91
C ASP A 53 -11.03 2.40 -23.71
N ASN A 54 -11.94 2.29 -22.74
CA ASN A 54 -13.00 3.27 -22.46
C ASN A 54 -12.72 4.14 -21.22
N VAL A 55 -11.45 4.32 -20.84
CA VAL A 55 -11.08 5.17 -19.70
C VAL A 55 -10.96 6.64 -20.12
N ARG A 56 -11.73 7.50 -19.46
CA ARG A 56 -11.55 8.96 -19.53
C ARG A 56 -10.56 9.41 -18.47
N TRP A 57 -9.35 9.77 -18.89
CA TRP A 57 -8.34 10.32 -17.98
C TRP A 57 -8.69 11.76 -17.57
N LEU A 58 -8.52 12.04 -16.28
CA LEU A 58 -8.69 13.37 -15.69
C LEU A 58 -7.35 13.82 -15.13
N THR A 59 -7.01 15.09 -15.32
CA THR A 59 -5.85 15.70 -14.67
C THR A 59 -6.25 16.18 -13.26
N PRO A 60 -5.48 15.85 -12.21
CA PRO A 60 -5.69 16.42 -10.88
C PRO A 60 -5.63 17.95 -10.95
N LYS A 61 -6.51 18.63 -10.21
CA LYS A 61 -6.44 20.09 -9.99
C LYS A 61 -5.40 20.42 -8.93
#